data_AF-A0A2D8C447-F1
#
_entry.id   AF-A0A2D8C447-F1
#
_cell.length_a   1.000
_cell.length_b   1.000
_cell.length_c   1.000
_cell.angle_alpha   90.00
_cell.angle_beta   90.00
_cell.angle_gamma   90.00
#
_symmetry.space_group_name_H-M   'P 1'
#
loop_
_entity.id
_entity.type
_entity.pdbx_description
1 polymer ?
#
loop_
_entity_poly.entity_id
_entity_poly.type
_entity_poly.pdbx_seq_one_letter_code
_entity_poly.pdbx_strand_id
1 'polypeptide(L)'
;MGGAAGHMAHPFDCREVRNGRDLINFYVKAVNAIPLYEEESKGSSVSVKLDGVNTSFRLQKANNPAGFMFVIDRGGKTPGARTKYDFEGVTPDNVVKRFGGNKDHGMVQVVNHMSKILNHNLMELRPYVEALGLFERMGPEGVFFDAEYYANGNEETGYNPVKNNVNYGQNYIAIHRLSEFYTETKESKTGKTTSRRLTRGFYWETVGEINDLLKQKDQLLAQRQNTAEIDQLIAAKNKELKAKKQEHQEVLDDLAKAIQKHATELDMPFNIYTKIGVRFKEGLTREIVLRRIEEVLNMRVPYNYKKVNEQMSVGPVRINEQTGELEGRTLKELLLSVKENPAHIAYYPDTPGFTADGESVKGKIRTKDDYIKDPKQSAFALKMYEDVMVKGHETGIGPFDIGASPRDAEAINSAVILWHAVRHIGNALKKSIMTDVDLGVEGGDEKHEGIVIQSTDICDGIAFKFTGEFIVDNRGGGFG
;
A
#
# COMPACT_ATOMS: atom_id res chain seq x y z
N MET A 1 -14.59 -2.04 -3.60
CA MET A 1 -14.42 -1.72 -2.16
C MET A 1 -13.12 -2.36 -1.69
N GLY A 2 -12.19 -1.60 -1.11
CA GLY A 2 -10.92 -2.13 -0.59
C GLY A 2 -11.08 -2.92 0.71
N GLY A 3 -10.00 -3.58 1.15
CA GLY A 3 -9.93 -4.27 2.45
C GLY A 3 -9.85 -3.33 3.65
N ALA A 4 -9.87 -3.91 4.86
CA ALA A 4 -9.92 -3.13 6.10
C ALA A 4 -8.67 -2.27 6.31
N ALA A 5 -7.47 -2.79 6.02
CA ALA A 5 -6.21 -2.12 6.34
C ALA A 5 -5.78 -0.98 5.39
N GLY A 6 -6.65 -0.56 4.46
CA GLY A 6 -6.49 0.65 3.67
C GLY A 6 -5.46 0.56 2.52
N HIS A 7 -4.74 1.66 2.29
CA HIS A 7 -3.76 1.81 1.22
C HIS A 7 -2.34 1.58 1.75
N MET A 8 -1.49 0.91 0.97
CA MET A 8 -0.07 0.70 1.28
C MET A 8 0.77 1.85 0.70
N ALA A 9 1.79 2.30 1.43
CA ALA A 9 2.59 3.47 1.06
C ALA A 9 3.32 3.29 -0.29
N HIS A 10 3.48 4.38 -1.03
CA HIS A 10 4.42 4.50 -2.14
C HIS A 10 5.73 5.15 -1.67
N PRO A 11 6.82 5.07 -2.47
CA PRO A 11 8.09 5.72 -2.15
C PRO A 11 7.98 7.21 -1.79
N PHE A 12 7.09 7.96 -2.46
CA PHE A 12 6.84 9.38 -2.17
C PHE A 12 6.01 9.65 -0.91
N ASP A 13 5.51 8.62 -0.21
CA ASP A 13 4.86 8.75 1.10
C ASP A 13 5.88 8.63 2.27
N CYS A 14 7.12 8.21 1.97
CA CYS A 14 8.19 7.99 2.94
C CYS A 14 8.94 9.28 3.29
N ARG A 15 9.02 9.64 4.58
CA ARG A 15 9.47 10.96 5.10
C ARG A 15 10.86 11.46 4.67
N GLU A 16 11.72 10.54 4.26
CA GLU A 16 13.03 10.87 3.69
C GLU A 16 12.95 11.44 2.27
N VAL A 17 11.85 11.21 1.54
CA VAL A 17 11.66 11.59 0.13
C VAL A 17 11.12 13.03 0.02
N ARG A 18 11.88 14.01 0.55
CA ARG A 18 11.43 15.41 0.63
C ARG A 18 11.42 16.14 -0.73
N ASN A 19 12.11 15.60 -1.73
CA ASN A 19 12.20 16.12 -3.09
C ASN A 19 12.56 15.00 -4.10
N GLY A 20 12.69 15.32 -5.40
CA GLY A 20 13.01 14.30 -6.40
C GLY A 20 14.46 13.80 -6.42
N ARG A 21 15.43 14.51 -5.82
CA ARG A 21 16.78 13.97 -5.54
C ARG A 21 16.70 12.89 -4.47
N ASP A 22 15.90 13.10 -3.44
CA ASP A 22 15.73 12.12 -2.36
C ASP A 22 15.03 10.86 -2.89
N LEU A 23 14.07 10.98 -3.82
CA LEU A 23 13.47 9.82 -4.48
C LEU A 23 14.50 9.01 -5.28
N ILE A 24 15.45 9.66 -5.96
CA ILE A 24 16.57 8.97 -6.64
C ILE A 24 17.42 8.20 -5.61
N ASN A 25 17.77 8.84 -4.48
CA ASN A 25 18.55 8.20 -3.41
C ASN A 25 17.79 7.02 -2.77
N PHE A 26 16.46 7.12 -2.63
CA PHE A 26 15.59 6.10 -2.08
C PHE A 26 15.61 4.79 -2.88
N TYR A 27 15.66 4.85 -4.22
CA TYR A 27 15.79 3.65 -5.04
C TYR A 27 17.12 2.91 -4.81
N VAL A 28 18.20 3.64 -4.51
CA VAL A 28 19.50 2.99 -4.17
C VAL A 28 19.37 2.20 -2.88
N LYS A 29 18.71 2.76 -1.85
CA LYS A 29 18.40 2.03 -0.62
C LYS A 29 17.52 0.81 -0.89
N ALA A 30 16.47 0.96 -1.72
CA ALA A 30 15.56 -0.13 -2.06
C ALA A 30 16.26 -1.27 -2.79
N VAL A 31 17.15 -0.99 -3.75
CA VAL A 31 17.98 -2.02 -4.42
C VAL A 31 18.89 -2.74 -3.43
N ASN A 32 19.46 -2.02 -2.47
CA ASN A 32 20.33 -2.63 -1.45
C ASN A 32 19.55 -3.51 -0.45
N ALA A 33 18.26 -3.24 -0.21
CA ALA A 33 17.41 -4.04 0.66
C ALA A 33 16.87 -5.33 0.01
N ILE A 34 16.87 -5.42 -1.32
CA ILE A 34 16.50 -6.65 -2.05
C ILE A 34 17.69 -7.64 -2.00
N PRO A 35 17.47 -8.90 -1.60
CA PRO A 35 18.48 -9.95 -1.63
C PRO A 35 19.03 -10.21 -3.05
N LEU A 36 20.33 -10.53 -3.17
CA LEU A 36 20.89 -11.17 -4.36
C LEU A 36 20.31 -12.58 -4.56
N TYR A 37 20.53 -13.17 -5.74
CA TYR A 37 20.13 -14.56 -6.00
C TYR A 37 20.70 -15.55 -4.96
N GLU A 38 21.98 -15.39 -4.59
CA GLU A 38 22.68 -16.25 -3.61
C GLU A 38 22.36 -15.93 -2.14
N GLU A 39 21.62 -14.85 -1.87
CA GLU A 39 21.25 -14.44 -0.49
C GLU A 39 19.88 -15.03 -0.13
N GLU A 40 19.69 -15.49 1.11
CA GLU A 40 18.39 -16.02 1.54
C GLU A 40 17.29 -14.93 1.51
N SER A 41 16.17 -15.24 0.84
CA SER A 41 14.93 -14.45 0.87
C SER A 41 14.16 -14.60 2.19
N LYS A 42 14.43 -15.69 2.92
CA LYS A 42 13.83 -16.02 4.21
C LYS A 42 14.30 -14.99 5.26
N GLY A 43 13.38 -14.48 6.08
CA GLY A 43 13.67 -13.39 7.03
C GLY A 43 14.03 -12.03 6.40
N SER A 44 14.13 -11.91 5.07
CA SER A 44 14.40 -10.63 4.41
C SER A 44 13.28 -9.60 4.65
N SER A 45 13.57 -8.32 4.48
CA SER A 45 12.59 -7.24 4.58
C SER A 45 11.69 -7.08 3.33
N VAL A 46 11.81 -7.96 2.34
CA VAL A 46 11.19 -7.82 1.01
C VAL A 46 10.28 -9.01 0.70
N SER A 47 9.08 -8.72 0.19
CA SER A 47 8.12 -9.71 -0.29
C SER A 47 7.44 -9.28 -1.59
N VAL A 48 6.77 -10.22 -2.25
CA VAL A 48 5.92 -9.90 -3.40
C VAL A 48 4.64 -9.19 -2.94
N LYS A 49 4.15 -8.22 -3.71
CA LYS A 49 2.75 -7.78 -3.58
C LYS A 49 1.91 -8.62 -4.52
N LEU A 50 1.06 -9.45 -3.93
CA LEU A 50 0.07 -10.28 -4.63
C LEU A 50 -1.12 -9.44 -5.09
N ASP A 51 -1.75 -9.81 -6.21
CA ASP A 51 -3.05 -9.28 -6.64
C ASP A 51 -4.15 -10.23 -6.17
N GLY A 52 -4.73 -9.96 -4.99
CA GLY A 52 -5.63 -10.86 -4.28
C GLY A 52 -6.84 -10.15 -3.67
N VAL A 53 -7.90 -10.91 -3.38
CA VAL A 53 -9.10 -10.39 -2.70
C VAL A 53 -8.74 -10.03 -1.26
N ASN A 54 -8.61 -8.73 -0.93
CA ASN A 54 -8.40 -8.34 0.47
C ASN A 54 -9.54 -8.89 1.33
N THR A 55 -9.23 -9.81 2.23
CA THR A 55 -10.15 -10.63 3.01
C THR A 55 -9.71 -10.64 4.47
N SER A 56 -9.65 -9.44 5.03
CA SER A 56 -9.27 -9.21 6.43
C SER A 56 -10.19 -10.00 7.37
N PHE A 57 -9.62 -10.69 8.36
CA PHE A 57 -10.35 -11.53 9.30
C PHE A 57 -9.92 -11.27 10.75
N ARG A 58 -10.81 -11.49 11.71
CA ARG A 58 -10.57 -11.19 13.13
C ARG A 58 -11.19 -12.22 14.04
N LEU A 59 -10.82 -12.15 15.31
CA LEU A 59 -11.35 -13.01 16.35
C LEU A 59 -12.65 -12.44 16.92
N GLN A 60 -13.59 -13.34 17.20
CA GLN A 60 -14.89 -13.06 17.82
C GLN A 60 -15.09 -14.07 18.96
N LYS A 61 -15.56 -13.62 20.12
CA LYS A 61 -15.88 -14.50 21.25
C LYS A 61 -17.00 -15.48 20.84
N ALA A 62 -16.82 -16.77 21.13
CA ALA A 62 -17.74 -17.83 20.69
C ALA A 62 -17.97 -18.87 21.80
N ASN A 63 -19.17 -19.46 21.83
CA ASN A 63 -19.53 -20.50 22.79
C ASN A 63 -19.05 -21.88 22.31
N ASN A 64 -17.74 -22.12 22.38
CA ASN A 64 -17.09 -23.39 22.03
C ASN A 64 -15.86 -23.62 22.95
N PRO A 65 -15.22 -24.81 22.96
CA PRO A 65 -14.09 -25.10 23.85
C PRO A 65 -12.86 -24.20 23.68
N ALA A 66 -12.66 -23.61 22.50
CA ALA A 66 -11.57 -22.66 22.26
C ALA A 66 -11.88 -21.26 22.83
N GLY A 67 -13.17 -20.91 22.97
CA GLY A 67 -13.68 -19.61 23.43
C GLY A 67 -13.82 -18.56 22.32
N PHE A 68 -13.46 -18.89 21.08
CA PHE A 68 -13.41 -17.96 19.97
C PHE A 68 -13.76 -18.60 18.62
N MET A 69 -13.98 -17.76 17.62
CA MET A 69 -14.04 -18.13 16.21
C MET A 69 -13.40 -17.02 15.36
N PHE A 70 -13.02 -17.35 14.12
CA PHE A 70 -12.60 -16.37 13.11
C PHE A 70 -13.79 -15.92 12.25
N VAL A 71 -13.95 -14.61 12.12
CA VAL A 71 -14.97 -13.93 11.30
C VAL A 71 -14.31 -12.98 10.31
N ILE A 72 -14.94 -12.79 9.14
CA ILE A 72 -14.44 -11.84 8.12
C ILE A 72 -14.92 -10.42 8.46
N ASP A 73 -14.11 -9.40 8.16
CA ASP A 73 -14.45 -7.99 8.40
C ASP A 73 -14.04 -7.12 7.19
N ARG A 74 -14.99 -6.45 6.54
CA ARG A 74 -14.72 -5.60 5.36
C ARG A 74 -14.39 -4.15 5.72
N GLY A 75 -14.08 -3.84 6.99
CA GLY A 75 -13.66 -2.50 7.40
C GLY A 75 -14.78 -1.47 7.39
N GLY A 76 -16.02 -1.89 7.66
CA GLY A 76 -17.17 -0.99 7.78
C GLY A 76 -16.88 0.14 8.79
N LYS A 77 -16.93 1.40 8.32
CA LYS A 77 -16.57 2.59 9.10
C LYS A 77 -17.66 3.03 10.08
N THR A 78 -18.91 2.72 9.79
CA THR A 78 -20.06 2.99 10.68
C THR A 78 -21.06 1.83 10.59
N PRO A 79 -21.76 1.47 11.68
CA PRO A 79 -22.88 0.54 11.61
C PRO A 79 -24.00 1.10 10.70
N GLY A 80 -24.55 0.23 9.85
CA GLY A 80 -25.57 0.56 8.88
C GLY A 80 -26.13 -0.71 8.24
N ALA A 81 -27.18 -0.59 7.41
CA ALA A 81 -27.98 -1.73 6.94
C ALA A 81 -27.17 -2.91 6.35
N ARG A 82 -26.02 -2.64 5.71
CA ARG A 82 -25.06 -3.65 5.24
C ARG A 82 -23.80 -3.71 6.10
N THR A 83 -23.21 -2.58 6.49
CA THR A 83 -21.93 -2.53 7.23
C THR A 83 -22.03 -3.03 8.67
N LYS A 84 -23.22 -3.15 9.27
CA LYS A 84 -23.38 -3.70 10.63
C LYS A 84 -22.79 -5.12 10.76
N TYR A 85 -22.88 -5.94 9.70
CA TYR A 85 -22.32 -7.30 9.73
C TYR A 85 -20.79 -7.32 9.79
N ASP A 86 -20.10 -6.22 9.47
CA ASP A 86 -18.65 -6.10 9.73
C ASP A 86 -18.38 -6.01 11.24
N PHE A 87 -19.24 -5.32 12.01
CA PHE A 87 -19.14 -5.21 13.47
C PHE A 87 -19.63 -6.49 14.17
N GLU A 88 -20.70 -7.11 13.68
CA GLU A 88 -21.16 -8.43 14.15
C GLU A 88 -20.13 -9.54 13.86
N GLY A 89 -19.38 -9.41 12.77
CA GLY A 89 -18.51 -10.43 12.20
C GLY A 89 -19.19 -11.13 11.03
N VAL A 90 -18.56 -11.15 9.85
CA VAL A 90 -19.16 -11.75 8.65
C VAL A 90 -18.91 -13.25 8.63
N THR A 91 -20.00 -14.02 8.52
CA THR A 91 -20.06 -15.49 8.52
C THR A 91 -20.93 -15.99 7.35
N PRO A 92 -20.92 -17.30 7.02
CA PRO A 92 -21.82 -17.86 6.01
C PRO A 92 -23.31 -17.52 6.22
N ASP A 93 -23.77 -17.40 7.47
CA ASP A 93 -25.17 -17.11 7.82
C ASP A 93 -25.62 -15.68 7.53
N ASN A 94 -24.66 -14.76 7.39
CA ASN A 94 -24.92 -13.33 7.22
C ASN A 94 -24.25 -12.69 5.97
N VAL A 95 -23.33 -13.38 5.29
CA VAL A 95 -22.60 -12.83 4.14
C VAL A 95 -23.51 -12.35 3.00
N VAL A 96 -24.56 -13.10 2.67
CA VAL A 96 -25.55 -12.67 1.66
C VAL A 96 -26.26 -11.38 2.08
N LYS A 97 -26.51 -11.19 3.39
CA LYS A 97 -27.11 -9.96 3.95
C LYS A 97 -26.10 -8.80 3.92
N ARG A 98 -24.81 -9.07 4.20
CA ARG A 98 -23.70 -8.12 4.08
C ARG A 98 -23.49 -7.60 2.65
N PHE A 99 -23.84 -8.39 1.63
CA PHE A 99 -23.85 -7.99 0.22
C PHE A 99 -25.27 -7.70 -0.32
N GLY A 100 -26.20 -7.36 0.58
CA GLY A 100 -27.47 -6.73 0.22
C GLY A 100 -28.52 -7.65 -0.40
N GLY A 101 -28.40 -8.96 -0.21
CA GLY A 101 -29.28 -9.98 -0.79
C GLY A 101 -28.68 -10.69 -2.00
N ASN A 102 -27.60 -10.19 -2.59
CA ASN A 102 -26.91 -10.84 -3.70
C ASN A 102 -26.20 -12.11 -3.21
N LYS A 103 -26.65 -13.28 -3.71
CA LYS A 103 -26.03 -14.60 -3.42
C LYS A 103 -24.80 -14.86 -4.29
N ASP A 104 -24.78 -14.28 -5.47
CA ASP A 104 -23.81 -14.54 -6.55
C ASP A 104 -22.60 -13.58 -6.45
N HIS A 105 -22.63 -12.63 -5.52
CA HIS A 105 -21.54 -11.73 -5.21
C HIS A 105 -20.34 -12.51 -4.63
N GLY A 106 -19.23 -12.58 -5.37
CA GLY A 106 -18.11 -13.50 -5.13
C GLY A 106 -17.55 -13.59 -3.70
N MET A 107 -17.66 -12.53 -2.89
CA MET A 107 -17.33 -12.60 -1.46
C MET A 107 -18.12 -13.67 -0.67
N VAL A 108 -19.27 -14.16 -1.16
CA VAL A 108 -20.01 -15.27 -0.54
C VAL A 108 -19.15 -16.55 -0.54
N GLN A 109 -18.56 -16.91 -1.68
CA GLN A 109 -17.62 -18.03 -1.79
C GLN A 109 -16.38 -17.80 -0.91
N VAL A 110 -15.81 -16.59 -0.95
CA VAL A 110 -14.63 -16.21 -0.16
C VAL A 110 -14.87 -16.40 1.35
N VAL A 111 -16.00 -15.90 1.88
CA VAL A 111 -16.35 -16.09 3.30
C VAL A 111 -16.59 -17.56 3.61
N ASN A 112 -17.30 -18.31 2.76
CA ASN A 112 -17.53 -19.73 2.98
C ASN A 112 -16.21 -20.52 3.07
N HIS A 113 -15.27 -20.28 2.15
CA HIS A 113 -13.97 -20.97 2.14
C HIS A 113 -13.11 -20.58 3.35
N MET A 114 -12.94 -19.29 3.59
CA MET A 114 -12.15 -18.79 4.73
C MET A 114 -12.74 -19.24 6.07
N SER A 115 -14.06 -19.17 6.25
CA SER A 115 -14.71 -19.63 7.48
C SER A 115 -14.59 -21.14 7.67
N LYS A 116 -14.65 -21.96 6.61
CA LYS A 116 -14.46 -23.42 6.69
C LYS A 116 -13.03 -23.77 7.12
N ILE A 117 -12.00 -23.17 6.49
CA ILE A 117 -10.59 -23.45 6.80
C ILE A 117 -10.20 -22.89 8.18
N LEU A 118 -10.43 -21.60 8.44
CA LEU A 118 -9.97 -20.95 9.68
C LEU A 118 -10.64 -21.51 10.94
N ASN A 119 -11.86 -22.06 10.84
CA ASN A 119 -12.58 -22.59 12.01
C ASN A 119 -12.57 -24.13 12.10
N HIS A 120 -11.78 -24.85 11.29
CA HIS A 120 -11.80 -26.32 11.27
C HIS A 120 -11.42 -26.94 12.63
N ASN A 121 -10.22 -26.63 13.14
CA ASN A 121 -9.75 -27.05 14.46
C ASN A 121 -9.28 -25.85 15.30
N LEU A 122 -10.23 -25.13 15.91
CA LEU A 122 -9.95 -23.93 16.69
C LEU A 122 -9.09 -24.18 17.96
N MET A 123 -9.03 -25.42 18.45
CA MET A 123 -8.15 -25.78 19.58
C MET A 123 -6.68 -25.85 19.17
N GLU A 124 -6.39 -26.28 17.95
CA GLU A 124 -5.03 -26.32 17.37
C GLU A 124 -4.52 -24.91 17.03
N LEU A 125 -5.40 -23.99 16.66
CA LEU A 125 -5.02 -22.59 16.43
C LEU A 125 -4.90 -21.76 17.72
N ARG A 126 -5.41 -22.26 18.85
CA ARG A 126 -5.44 -21.56 20.14
C ARG A 126 -4.05 -21.06 20.60
N PRO A 127 -2.96 -21.86 20.59
CA PRO A 127 -1.67 -21.43 21.13
C PRO A 127 -1.08 -20.22 20.39
N TYR A 128 -1.25 -20.14 19.07
CA TYR A 128 -0.77 -19.00 18.27
C TYR A 128 -1.60 -17.73 18.53
N VAL A 129 -2.92 -17.87 18.74
CA VAL A 129 -3.81 -16.78 19.16
C VAL A 129 -3.43 -16.25 20.56
N GLU A 130 -2.94 -17.14 21.44
CA GLU A 130 -2.43 -16.80 22.77
C GLU A 130 -1.08 -16.07 22.69
N ALA A 131 -0.12 -16.61 21.92
CA ALA A 131 1.21 -16.02 21.72
C ALA A 131 1.18 -14.65 21.02
N LEU A 132 0.25 -14.43 20.08
CA LEU A 132 0.04 -13.11 19.46
C LEU A 132 -0.71 -12.10 20.38
N GLY A 133 -1.13 -12.52 21.58
CA GLY A 133 -1.76 -11.65 22.59
C GLY A 133 -3.17 -11.17 22.23
N LEU A 134 -3.97 -12.00 21.54
CA LEU A 134 -5.19 -11.54 20.87
C LEU A 134 -6.50 -11.74 21.65
N PHE A 135 -6.50 -12.49 22.77
CA PHE A 135 -7.70 -12.82 23.55
C PHE A 135 -8.44 -11.59 24.10
N GLU A 136 -7.71 -10.62 24.65
CA GLU A 136 -8.29 -9.37 25.16
C GLU A 136 -8.56 -8.33 24.05
N ARG A 137 -8.25 -8.66 22.79
CA ARG A 137 -8.41 -7.79 21.61
C ARG A 137 -9.36 -8.40 20.57
N MET A 138 -10.36 -9.15 21.03
CA MET A 138 -11.43 -9.72 20.20
C MET A 138 -12.60 -8.74 20.00
N GLY A 139 -13.34 -8.90 18.89
CA GLY A 139 -14.57 -8.14 18.62
C GLY A 139 -14.41 -6.98 17.62
N PRO A 140 -15.40 -6.07 17.53
CA PRO A 140 -15.50 -5.08 16.45
C PRO A 140 -14.40 -4.01 16.46
N GLU A 141 -13.83 -3.70 17.62
CA GLU A 141 -12.68 -2.80 17.80
C GLU A 141 -11.41 -3.59 18.18
N GLY A 142 -11.34 -4.82 17.68
CA GLY A 142 -10.24 -5.74 17.95
C GLY A 142 -9.10 -5.70 16.94
N VAL A 143 -8.14 -6.60 17.16
CA VAL A 143 -7.08 -6.91 16.20
C VAL A 143 -7.62 -7.80 15.09
N PHE A 144 -7.18 -7.52 13.87
CA PHE A 144 -7.48 -8.29 12.68
C PHE A 144 -6.20 -8.64 11.91
N PHE A 145 -6.26 -9.77 11.23
CA PHE A 145 -5.29 -10.22 10.25
C PHE A 145 -5.63 -9.54 8.92
N ASP A 146 -4.71 -8.74 8.40
CA ASP A 146 -4.76 -8.19 7.05
C ASP A 146 -4.33 -9.29 6.08
N ALA A 147 -5.22 -9.72 5.20
CA ALA A 147 -5.02 -10.90 4.38
C ALA A 147 -5.60 -10.73 2.97
N GLU A 148 -5.09 -11.50 2.02
CA GLU A 148 -5.57 -11.58 0.64
C GLU A 148 -5.87 -13.05 0.28
N TYR A 149 -6.98 -13.28 -0.42
CA TYR A 149 -7.45 -14.59 -0.88
C TYR A 149 -7.41 -14.63 -2.41
N TYR A 150 -7.06 -15.77 -3.01
CA TYR A 150 -7.24 -16.01 -4.45
C TYR A 150 -7.69 -17.44 -4.70
N ALA A 151 -8.56 -17.63 -5.69
CA ALA A 151 -8.91 -18.94 -6.21
C ALA A 151 -9.17 -18.89 -7.72
N ASN A 152 -8.72 -19.93 -8.40
CA ASN A 152 -9.04 -20.21 -9.78
C ASN A 152 -10.47 -20.77 -9.93
N GLY A 153 -10.95 -20.77 -11.16
CA GLY A 153 -12.15 -21.51 -11.52
C GLY A 153 -11.84 -23.02 -11.52
N ASN A 154 -12.71 -23.82 -10.92
CA ASN A 154 -12.63 -25.28 -10.97
C ASN A 154 -14.06 -25.85 -10.92
N GLU A 155 -14.43 -26.63 -11.95
CA GLU A 155 -15.79 -27.18 -12.09
C GLU A 155 -16.04 -28.36 -11.13
N GLU A 156 -15.03 -29.16 -10.82
CA GLU A 156 -15.10 -30.33 -9.93
C GLU A 156 -15.36 -29.92 -8.47
N THR A 157 -14.70 -28.84 -8.01
CA THR A 157 -14.89 -28.27 -6.67
C THR A 157 -15.99 -27.21 -6.62
N GLY A 158 -16.56 -26.82 -7.77
CA GLY A 158 -17.55 -25.75 -7.89
C GLY A 158 -17.02 -24.34 -7.56
N TYR A 159 -15.71 -24.11 -7.68
CA TYR A 159 -15.10 -22.82 -7.37
C TYR A 159 -15.26 -21.85 -8.55
N ASN A 160 -15.81 -20.67 -8.29
CA ASN A 160 -15.79 -19.55 -9.23
C ASN A 160 -14.44 -18.84 -9.17
N PRO A 161 -13.88 -18.39 -10.32
CA PRO A 161 -12.62 -17.67 -10.36
C PRO A 161 -12.70 -16.29 -9.70
N VAL A 162 -11.62 -15.91 -9.02
CA VAL A 162 -11.40 -14.55 -8.54
C VAL A 162 -10.97 -13.67 -9.73
N LYS A 163 -11.75 -12.61 -10.01
CA LYS A 163 -11.45 -11.67 -11.09
C LYS A 163 -10.45 -10.60 -10.66
N ASN A 164 -9.17 -10.91 -10.81
CA ASN A 164 -8.04 -10.00 -10.62
C ASN A 164 -7.34 -9.74 -11.98
N ASN A 165 -6.25 -8.96 -11.99
CA ASN A 165 -5.48 -8.67 -13.20
C ASN A 165 -4.30 -9.64 -13.39
N VAL A 166 -3.83 -10.26 -12.31
CA VAL A 166 -2.85 -11.36 -12.32
C VAL A 166 -3.57 -12.70 -12.17
N ASN A 167 -3.27 -13.64 -13.06
CA ASN A 167 -3.66 -15.04 -12.93
C ASN A 167 -2.55 -15.82 -12.23
N TYR A 168 -2.91 -16.63 -11.23
CA TYR A 168 -1.98 -17.45 -10.45
C TYR A 168 -2.25 -18.94 -10.71
N GLY A 169 -1.22 -19.76 -10.84
CA GLY A 169 -1.37 -21.20 -11.08
C GLY A 169 -1.95 -21.99 -9.91
N GLN A 170 -2.13 -21.34 -8.75
CA GLN A 170 -2.61 -21.96 -7.51
C GLN A 170 -3.54 -21.03 -6.73
N ASN A 171 -4.46 -21.62 -5.95
CA ASN A 171 -5.26 -20.88 -4.98
C ASN A 171 -4.40 -20.57 -3.74
N TYR A 172 -4.61 -19.41 -3.12
CA TYR A 172 -3.85 -19.02 -1.92
C TYR A 172 -4.65 -18.22 -0.91
N ILE A 173 -4.16 -18.23 0.33
CA ILE A 173 -4.50 -17.28 1.40
C ILE A 173 -3.20 -16.69 1.91
N ALA A 174 -2.99 -15.39 1.73
CA ALA A 174 -1.81 -14.66 2.16
C ALA A 174 -2.14 -13.79 3.39
N ILE A 175 -1.49 -14.02 4.52
CA ILE A 175 -1.70 -13.37 5.81
C ILE A 175 -0.58 -12.33 6.02
N HIS A 176 -0.78 -11.13 5.48
CA HIS A 176 0.27 -10.11 5.32
C HIS A 176 0.77 -9.48 6.62
N ARG A 177 -0.12 -9.21 7.59
CA ARG A 177 0.21 -8.55 8.86
C ARG A 177 -0.95 -8.53 9.85
N LEU A 178 -0.66 -8.22 11.11
CA LEU A 178 -1.66 -7.78 12.08
C LEU A 178 -1.95 -6.27 11.96
N SER A 179 -3.20 -5.88 12.19
CA SER A 179 -3.67 -4.49 12.28
C SER A 179 -4.81 -4.39 13.30
N GLU A 180 -5.19 -3.18 13.70
CA GLU A 180 -6.21 -2.95 14.74
C GLU A 180 -7.29 -1.99 14.26
N PHE A 181 -8.55 -2.29 14.61
CA PHE A 181 -9.66 -1.36 14.52
C PHE A 181 -9.75 -0.47 15.76
N TYR A 182 -10.03 0.83 15.59
CA TYR A 182 -10.33 1.72 16.71
C TYR A 182 -11.42 2.72 16.31
N THR A 183 -12.28 3.13 17.26
CA THR A 183 -13.27 4.18 17.01
C THR A 183 -12.70 5.57 17.27
N GLU A 184 -12.67 6.40 16.23
CA GLU A 184 -12.44 7.85 16.34
C GLU A 184 -13.80 8.55 16.54
N THR A 185 -13.95 9.28 17.63
CA THR A 185 -15.12 10.12 17.91
C THR A 185 -14.77 11.59 17.74
N LYS A 186 -15.59 12.33 17.00
CA LYS A 186 -15.46 13.77 16.74
C LYS A 186 -16.79 14.48 16.91
N GLU A 187 -16.77 15.52 17.73
CA GLU A 187 -17.89 16.45 17.91
C GLU A 187 -17.82 17.55 16.82
N SER A 188 -18.96 17.88 16.22
CA SER A 188 -19.05 19.00 15.29
C SER A 188 -19.06 20.35 16.03
N LYS A 189 -18.81 21.45 15.30
CA LYS A 189 -19.08 22.83 15.78
C LYS A 189 -20.56 23.10 16.15
N THR A 190 -21.44 22.12 16.00
CA THR A 190 -22.88 22.19 16.31
C THR A 190 -23.27 21.19 17.42
N GLY A 191 -22.32 20.73 18.23
CA GLY A 191 -22.55 19.78 19.33
C GLY A 191 -22.95 18.37 18.88
N LYS A 192 -22.75 18.02 17.60
CA LYS A 192 -23.13 16.70 17.08
C LYS A 192 -21.93 15.76 17.11
N THR A 193 -21.92 14.86 18.08
CA THR A 193 -20.99 13.74 18.14
C THR A 193 -21.17 12.81 16.94
N THR A 194 -20.05 12.44 16.32
CA THR A 194 -19.98 11.45 15.24
C THR A 194 -18.82 10.50 15.52
N SER A 195 -19.07 9.19 15.43
CA SER A 195 -18.07 8.16 15.67
C SER A 195 -17.85 7.35 14.40
N ARG A 196 -16.60 7.04 14.08
CA ARG A 196 -16.21 6.22 12.93
C ARG A 196 -15.09 5.26 13.29
N ARG A 197 -15.26 3.99 12.89
CA ARG A 197 -14.22 2.97 12.99
C ARG A 197 -13.14 3.24 11.93
N LEU A 198 -11.90 3.30 12.37
CA LEU A 198 -10.67 3.49 11.60
C LEU A 198 -9.72 2.31 11.86
N THR A 199 -8.59 2.27 11.15
CA THR A 199 -7.60 1.21 11.25
C THR A 199 -6.20 1.76 11.44
N ARG A 200 -5.39 1.07 12.25
CA ARG A 200 -3.96 1.35 12.48
C ARG A 200 -3.15 0.05 12.46
N GLY A 201 -1.84 0.14 12.24
CA GLY A 201 -0.96 -1.03 12.34
C GLY A 201 -0.90 -1.57 13.77
N PHE A 202 -0.68 -2.87 13.95
CA PHE A 202 -0.68 -3.50 15.27
C PHE A 202 0.31 -2.87 16.27
N TYR A 203 1.49 -2.44 15.79
CA TYR A 203 2.57 -1.81 16.57
C TYR A 203 2.49 -0.28 16.63
N TRP A 204 1.28 0.31 16.53
CA TRP A 204 1.10 1.76 16.42
C TRP A 204 1.66 2.55 17.61
N GLU A 205 1.77 1.96 18.79
CA GLU A 205 2.30 2.59 20.01
C GLU A 205 3.80 2.89 19.87
N THR A 206 4.61 1.85 19.64
CA THR A 206 6.06 1.98 19.40
C THR A 206 6.35 2.84 18.17
N VAL A 207 5.52 2.74 17.12
CA VAL A 207 5.60 3.62 15.95
C VAL A 207 5.26 5.07 16.31
N GLY A 208 4.34 5.32 17.25
CA GLY A 208 4.04 6.64 17.80
C GLY A 208 5.26 7.24 18.52
N GLU A 209 5.87 6.48 19.43
CA GLU A 209 7.10 6.86 20.14
C GLU A 209 8.23 7.23 19.16
N ILE A 210 8.47 6.39 18.13
CA ILE A 210 9.46 6.66 17.08
C ILE A 210 9.12 7.94 16.31
N ASN A 211 7.85 8.16 15.96
CA ASN A 211 7.43 9.38 15.28
C ASN A 211 7.62 10.64 16.15
N ASP A 212 7.39 10.57 17.46
CA ASP A 212 7.58 11.68 18.38
C ASP A 212 9.06 11.99 18.65
N LEU A 213 9.92 10.98 18.74
CA LEU A 213 11.38 11.16 18.73
C LEU A 213 11.84 11.80 17.42
N LEU A 214 11.31 11.37 16.26
CA LEU A 214 11.62 11.98 14.97
C LEU A 214 11.09 13.42 14.83
N LYS A 215 9.99 13.80 15.51
CA LYS A 215 9.52 15.21 15.57
C LYS A 215 10.50 16.07 16.36
N GLN A 216 10.93 15.59 17.53
CA GLN A 216 11.96 16.25 18.34
C GLN A 216 13.29 16.37 17.56
N LYS A 217 13.68 15.35 16.80
CA LYS A 217 14.87 15.42 15.93
C LYS A 217 14.78 16.55 14.90
N ASP A 218 13.67 16.69 14.17
CA ASP A 218 13.49 17.82 13.23
C ASP A 218 13.53 19.19 13.96
N GLN A 219 13.07 19.28 15.21
CA GLN A 219 13.19 20.51 16.03
C GLN A 219 14.64 20.83 16.42
N LEU A 220 15.42 19.82 16.83
CA LEU A 220 16.86 19.98 17.12
C LEU A 220 17.63 20.42 15.86
N LEU A 221 17.34 19.79 14.71
CA LEU A 221 17.94 20.16 13.42
C LEU A 221 17.61 21.60 13.00
N ALA A 222 16.34 22.03 13.17
CA ALA A 222 15.94 23.42 12.91
C ALA A 222 16.68 24.43 13.80
N GLN A 223 16.98 24.05 15.05
CA GLN A 223 17.79 24.83 15.99
C GLN A 223 19.32 24.66 15.79
N ARG A 224 19.76 23.87 14.81
CA ARG A 224 21.17 23.50 14.55
C ARG A 224 21.87 22.82 15.74
N GLN A 225 21.10 22.11 16.57
CA GLN A 225 21.59 21.38 17.74
C GLN A 225 22.03 19.95 17.39
N ASN A 226 22.78 19.33 18.30
CA ASN A 226 23.25 17.96 18.16
C ASN A 226 22.07 16.97 18.26
N THR A 227 22.05 15.96 17.39
CA THR A 227 21.01 14.91 17.33
C THR A 227 21.46 13.54 17.80
N ALA A 228 22.74 13.35 18.15
CA ALA A 228 23.33 12.04 18.42
C ALA A 228 22.60 11.22 19.51
N GLU A 229 22.11 11.86 20.58
CA GLU A 229 21.34 11.21 21.63
C GLU A 229 19.97 10.72 21.12
N ILE A 230 19.23 11.58 20.41
CA ILE A 230 17.91 11.19 19.89
C ILE A 230 18.02 10.17 18.75
N ASP A 231 19.11 10.20 17.98
CA ASP A 231 19.42 9.16 16.99
C ASP A 231 19.69 7.81 17.64
N GLN A 232 20.33 7.76 18.81
CA GLN A 232 20.46 6.53 19.60
C GLN A 232 19.11 6.04 20.13
N LEU A 233 18.24 6.93 20.61
CA LEU A 233 16.88 6.57 21.07
C LEU A 233 16.02 6.03 19.93
N ILE A 234 16.06 6.66 18.75
CA ILE A 234 15.36 6.21 17.53
C ILE A 234 15.90 4.83 17.09
N ALA A 235 17.23 4.63 17.09
CA ALA A 235 17.83 3.34 16.75
C ALA A 235 17.45 2.23 17.75
N ALA A 236 17.43 2.53 19.05
CA ALA A 236 17.00 1.59 20.09
C ALA A 236 15.53 1.18 19.92
N LYS A 237 14.62 2.14 19.70
CA LYS A 237 13.19 1.87 19.48
C LYS A 237 12.91 1.14 18.16
N ASN A 238 13.66 1.44 17.10
CA ASN A 238 13.60 0.65 15.86
C ASN A 238 14.09 -0.80 16.06
N LYS A 239 15.11 -1.03 16.90
CA LYS A 239 15.58 -2.38 17.26
C LYS A 239 14.54 -3.16 18.08
N GLU A 240 13.90 -2.52 19.06
CA GLU A 240 12.77 -3.07 19.83
C GLU A 240 11.62 -3.49 18.89
N LEU A 241 11.20 -2.57 18.02
CA LEU A 241 10.15 -2.83 17.03
C LEU A 241 10.52 -3.97 16.05
N LYS A 242 11.79 -4.07 15.65
CA LYS A 242 12.28 -5.14 14.77
C LYS A 242 12.23 -6.51 15.44
N ALA A 243 12.71 -6.61 16.68
CA ALA A 243 12.68 -7.86 17.44
C ALA A 243 11.25 -8.36 17.63
N LYS A 244 10.34 -7.48 18.08
CA LYS A 244 8.92 -7.83 18.29
C LYS A 244 8.20 -8.19 16.97
N LYS A 245 8.51 -7.51 15.87
CA LYS A 245 8.01 -7.91 14.53
C LYS A 245 8.49 -9.31 14.13
N GLN A 246 9.74 -9.66 14.40
CA GLN A 246 10.30 -10.97 14.08
C GLN A 246 9.66 -12.09 14.91
N GLU A 247 9.58 -11.91 16.23
CA GLU A 247 8.89 -12.83 17.15
C GLU A 247 7.45 -13.13 16.70
N HIS A 248 6.67 -12.07 16.41
CA HIS A 248 5.32 -12.22 15.90
C HIS A 248 5.27 -12.82 14.48
N GLN A 249 6.30 -12.65 13.65
CA GLN A 249 6.38 -13.26 12.32
C GLN A 249 6.58 -14.78 12.42
N GLU A 250 7.43 -15.24 13.34
CA GLU A 250 7.67 -16.67 13.58
C GLU A 250 6.36 -17.36 14.05
N VAL A 251 5.59 -16.71 14.95
CA VAL A 251 4.26 -17.19 15.38
C VAL A 251 3.22 -17.13 14.26
N LEU A 252 3.25 -16.11 13.38
CA LEU A 252 2.38 -16.06 12.20
C LEU A 252 2.71 -17.17 11.18
N ASP A 253 3.99 -17.50 11.00
CA ASP A 253 4.44 -18.55 10.09
C ASP A 253 3.98 -19.93 10.58
N ASP A 254 4.00 -20.21 11.89
CA ASP A 254 3.45 -21.44 12.46
C ASP A 254 1.92 -21.47 12.43
N LEU A 255 1.24 -20.34 12.68
CA LEU A 255 -0.20 -20.22 12.48
C LEU A 255 -0.60 -20.53 11.02
N ALA A 256 0.17 -20.06 10.04
CA ALA A 256 -0.06 -20.36 8.63
C ALA A 256 0.14 -21.84 8.30
N LYS A 257 1.12 -22.53 8.91
CA LYS A 257 1.29 -23.99 8.77
C LYS A 257 0.10 -24.78 9.35
N ALA A 258 -0.46 -24.34 10.48
CA ALA A 258 -1.66 -24.96 11.06
C ALA A 258 -2.91 -24.72 10.17
N ILE A 259 -3.07 -23.51 9.63
CA ILE A 259 -4.13 -23.20 8.65
C ILE A 259 -3.93 -23.98 7.32
N GLN A 260 -2.68 -24.23 6.93
CA GLN A 260 -2.34 -25.07 5.76
C GLN A 260 -2.78 -26.52 5.98
N LYS A 261 -2.48 -27.07 7.16
CA LYS A 261 -2.96 -28.39 7.58
C LYS A 261 -4.48 -28.47 7.57
N HIS A 262 -5.19 -27.46 8.09
CA HIS A 262 -6.66 -27.40 8.00
C HIS A 262 -7.16 -27.44 6.54
N ALA A 263 -6.50 -26.74 5.61
CA ALA A 263 -6.89 -26.77 4.20
C ALA A 263 -6.71 -28.17 3.59
N THR A 264 -5.60 -28.85 3.91
CA THR A 264 -5.33 -30.23 3.48
C THR A 264 -6.31 -31.24 4.10
N GLU A 265 -6.62 -31.13 5.40
CA GLU A 265 -7.59 -31.99 6.11
C GLU A 265 -9.02 -31.85 5.57
N LEU A 266 -9.33 -30.71 4.94
CA LEU A 266 -10.64 -30.38 4.36
C LEU A 266 -10.77 -30.65 2.86
N ASP A 267 -9.73 -31.21 2.23
CA ASP A 267 -9.56 -31.35 0.78
C ASP A 267 -9.81 -30.04 0.01
N MET A 268 -9.15 -28.97 0.48
CA MET A 268 -9.24 -27.63 -0.10
C MET A 268 -7.87 -27.19 -0.63
N PRO A 269 -7.67 -27.08 -1.95
CA PRO A 269 -6.36 -26.86 -2.56
C PRO A 269 -5.90 -25.38 -2.46
N PHE A 270 -5.72 -24.89 -1.23
CA PHE A 270 -5.19 -23.56 -0.93
C PHE A 270 -3.80 -23.65 -0.33
N ASN A 271 -2.90 -22.82 -0.82
CA ASN A 271 -1.57 -22.62 -0.23
C ASN A 271 -1.60 -21.41 0.71
N ILE A 272 -1.11 -21.58 1.94
CA ILE A 272 -1.18 -20.56 2.98
C ILE A 272 0.19 -19.92 3.17
N TYR A 273 0.26 -18.62 2.95
CA TYR A 273 1.49 -17.83 3.07
C TYR A 273 1.32 -16.75 4.12
N THR A 274 2.37 -16.44 4.87
CA THR A 274 2.52 -15.14 5.58
C THR A 274 3.28 -14.15 4.72
N LYS A 275 4.32 -14.65 4.04
CA LYS A 275 5.25 -13.94 3.20
C LYS A 275 5.64 -14.87 2.04
N ILE A 276 5.70 -14.32 0.83
CA ILE A 276 6.46 -14.91 -0.28
C ILE A 276 7.62 -13.97 -0.52
N GLY A 277 8.84 -14.48 -0.36
CA GLY A 277 10.06 -13.69 -0.43
C GLY A 277 10.43 -13.38 -1.88
N VAL A 278 11.29 -12.37 -2.00
CA VAL A 278 11.74 -11.83 -3.28
C VAL A 278 13.24 -11.64 -3.21
N ARG A 279 13.93 -12.01 -4.30
CA ARG A 279 15.38 -11.81 -4.53
C ARG A 279 15.61 -11.41 -5.99
N PHE A 280 16.79 -10.94 -6.35
CA PHE A 280 17.12 -10.69 -7.76
C PHE A 280 17.22 -12.00 -8.57
N LYS A 281 16.90 -11.94 -9.87
CA LYS A 281 17.09 -13.07 -10.81
C LYS A 281 18.59 -13.40 -10.91
N GLU A 282 18.89 -14.65 -11.26
CA GLU A 282 20.27 -15.16 -11.42
C GLU A 282 21.14 -14.25 -12.30
N GLY A 283 22.42 -14.08 -11.91
CA GLY A 283 23.37 -13.24 -12.63
C GLY A 283 23.17 -11.71 -12.51
N LEU A 284 22.16 -11.23 -11.78
CA LEU A 284 21.94 -9.80 -11.56
C LEU A 284 22.59 -9.31 -10.25
N THR A 285 23.59 -8.42 -10.39
CA THR A 285 24.17 -7.69 -9.27
C THR A 285 23.44 -6.38 -8.99
N ARG A 286 23.66 -5.78 -7.81
CA ARG A 286 23.08 -4.49 -7.44
C ARG A 286 23.48 -3.38 -8.42
N GLU A 287 24.69 -3.40 -8.96
CA GLU A 287 25.19 -2.46 -9.98
C GLU A 287 24.46 -2.63 -11.32
N ILE A 288 24.15 -3.86 -11.74
CA ILE A 288 23.39 -4.13 -12.97
C ILE A 288 21.95 -3.59 -12.83
N VAL A 289 21.33 -3.76 -11.65
CA VAL A 289 19.99 -3.23 -11.37
C VAL A 289 20.01 -1.70 -11.28
N LEU A 290 21.00 -1.10 -10.61
CA LEU A 290 21.17 0.36 -10.56
C LEU A 290 21.40 0.96 -11.95
N ARG A 291 22.14 0.28 -12.84
CA ARG A 291 22.30 0.71 -14.24
C ARG A 291 20.96 0.70 -14.99
N ARG A 292 20.11 -0.32 -14.82
CA ARG A 292 18.75 -0.34 -15.39
C ARG A 292 17.86 0.81 -14.88
N ILE A 293 18.05 1.23 -13.62
CA ILE A 293 17.37 2.39 -13.05
C ILE A 293 17.92 3.70 -13.64
N GLU A 294 19.23 3.80 -13.85
CA GLU A 294 19.87 4.95 -14.52
C GLU A 294 19.48 5.06 -16.00
N GLU A 295 19.32 3.93 -16.72
CA GLU A 295 18.75 3.87 -18.07
C GLU A 295 17.32 4.43 -18.09
N VAL A 296 16.48 4.06 -17.12
CA VAL A 296 15.13 4.63 -16.94
C VAL A 296 15.17 6.11 -16.57
N LEU A 297 16.07 6.54 -15.68
CA LEU A 297 16.22 7.95 -15.32
C LEU A 297 16.62 8.80 -16.53
N ASN A 298 17.44 8.26 -17.45
CA ASN A 298 17.86 8.97 -18.66
C ASN A 298 16.87 8.84 -19.83
N MET A 299 15.70 8.20 -19.67
CA MET A 299 14.65 8.21 -20.69
C MET A 299 14.11 9.64 -20.86
N ARG A 300 13.96 10.10 -22.11
CA ARG A 300 13.22 11.33 -22.42
C ARG A 300 11.73 11.07 -22.25
N VAL A 301 11.03 11.92 -21.49
CA VAL A 301 9.59 11.80 -21.27
C VAL A 301 8.84 12.41 -22.46
N PRO A 302 7.95 11.65 -23.15
CA PRO A 302 7.22 12.14 -24.31
C PRO A 302 6.14 13.15 -23.90
N TYR A 303 5.77 14.07 -24.80
CA TYR A 303 4.91 15.19 -24.45
C TYR A 303 4.21 15.86 -25.63
N ASN A 304 3.05 16.46 -25.38
CA ASN A 304 2.47 17.58 -26.15
C ASN A 304 1.74 18.48 -25.16
N TYR A 305 1.88 19.81 -25.28
CA TYR A 305 0.99 20.78 -24.61
C TYR A 305 0.44 21.77 -25.61
N LYS A 306 -0.72 22.33 -25.26
CA LYS A 306 -1.27 23.51 -25.95
C LYS A 306 -0.45 24.78 -25.69
N LYS A 307 0.29 24.86 -24.57
CA LYS A 307 1.24 25.92 -24.23
C LYS A 307 2.39 25.39 -23.37
N VAL A 308 3.62 25.84 -23.64
CA VAL A 308 4.77 25.71 -22.74
C VAL A 308 4.94 27.02 -21.98
N ASN A 309 5.17 26.96 -20.66
CA ASN A 309 5.55 28.12 -19.86
C ASN A 309 6.75 27.74 -18.99
N GLU A 310 7.93 28.24 -19.36
CA GLU A 310 9.18 27.93 -18.68
C GLU A 310 9.34 28.65 -17.33
N GLN A 311 8.56 29.71 -17.09
CA GLN A 311 8.58 30.53 -15.88
C GLN A 311 7.70 29.96 -14.75
N MET A 312 6.88 28.93 -15.04
CA MET A 312 6.00 28.26 -14.06
C MET A 312 6.41 26.80 -13.84
N SER A 313 7.66 26.58 -13.43
CA SER A 313 8.17 25.33 -12.82
C SER A 313 7.96 24.02 -13.61
N VAL A 314 8.63 23.94 -14.77
CA VAL A 314 9.19 22.70 -15.37
C VAL A 314 8.23 21.52 -15.58
N GLY A 315 7.62 21.45 -16.77
CA GLY A 315 7.18 20.17 -17.35
C GLY A 315 8.28 19.47 -18.18
N PRO A 316 7.96 18.37 -18.88
CA PRO A 316 8.92 17.49 -19.55
C PRO A 316 9.54 18.04 -20.83
N VAL A 317 9.51 19.35 -21.07
CA VAL A 317 10.18 20.00 -22.23
C VAL A 317 10.99 21.23 -21.82
N ARG A 318 11.99 21.58 -22.62
CA ARG A 318 12.68 22.88 -22.60
C ARG A 318 12.81 23.39 -24.03
N ILE A 319 12.93 24.71 -24.21
CA ILE A 319 13.42 25.26 -25.48
C ILE A 319 14.92 24.95 -25.60
N ASN A 320 15.34 24.45 -26.76
CA ASN A 320 16.74 24.33 -27.14
C ASN A 320 17.25 25.73 -27.54
N GLU A 321 18.16 26.31 -26.77
CA GLU A 321 18.69 27.67 -26.99
C GLU A 321 19.39 27.85 -28.35
N GLN A 322 19.81 26.76 -29.01
CA GLN A 322 20.51 26.79 -30.30
C GLN A 322 19.58 26.64 -31.52
N THR A 323 18.47 25.90 -31.39
CA THR A 323 17.53 25.67 -32.51
C THR A 323 16.18 26.37 -32.35
N GLY A 324 15.84 26.81 -31.14
CA GLY A 324 14.52 27.34 -30.79
C GLY A 324 13.42 26.26 -30.66
N GLU A 325 13.75 24.98 -30.89
CA GLU A 325 12.80 23.88 -30.85
C GLU A 325 12.53 23.39 -29.43
N LEU A 326 11.37 22.77 -29.21
CA LEU A 326 11.07 22.09 -27.94
C LEU A 326 11.73 20.71 -27.91
N GLU A 327 12.58 20.47 -26.91
CA GLU A 327 13.15 19.15 -26.67
C GLU A 327 12.66 18.51 -25.36
N GLY A 328 12.43 17.19 -25.39
CA GLY A 328 12.00 16.42 -24.23
C GLY A 328 13.12 16.27 -23.18
N ARG A 329 12.82 16.65 -21.93
CA ARG A 329 13.68 16.44 -20.76
C ARG A 329 13.74 14.96 -20.39
N THR A 330 14.84 14.56 -19.78
CA THR A 330 14.95 13.24 -19.12
C THR A 330 14.12 13.18 -17.85
N LEU A 331 13.70 11.97 -17.46
CA LEU A 331 13.06 11.72 -16.16
C LEU A 331 13.95 12.17 -14.98
N LYS A 332 15.28 12.08 -15.14
CA LYS A 332 16.29 12.59 -14.19
C LYS A 332 16.24 14.11 -14.04
N GLU A 333 16.23 14.86 -15.13
CA GLU A 333 16.09 16.33 -15.10
C GLU A 333 14.76 16.77 -14.48
N LEU A 334 13.68 16.03 -14.75
CA LEU A 334 12.36 16.27 -14.16
C LEU A 334 12.36 16.03 -12.66
N LEU A 335 12.87 14.89 -12.18
CA LEU A 335 13.01 14.64 -10.75
C LEU A 335 13.87 15.69 -10.06
N LEU A 336 14.98 16.12 -10.69
CA LEU A 336 15.84 17.16 -10.12
C LEU A 336 15.23 18.58 -10.17
N SER A 337 14.14 18.80 -10.92
CA SER A 337 13.33 20.03 -10.82
C SER A 337 12.33 20.01 -9.67
N VAL A 338 11.84 18.84 -9.21
CA VAL A 338 10.93 18.73 -8.06
C VAL A 338 11.68 19.11 -6.78
N LYS A 339 11.47 20.34 -6.30
CA LYS A 339 12.15 20.90 -5.11
C LYS A 339 11.48 20.53 -3.79
N GLU A 340 10.17 20.31 -3.82
CA GLU A 340 9.38 19.88 -2.67
C GLU A 340 8.45 18.74 -3.09
N ASN A 341 8.35 17.69 -2.27
CA ASN A 341 7.38 16.63 -2.45
C ASN A 341 6.01 17.09 -1.89
N PRO A 342 4.95 17.23 -2.72
CA PRO A 342 3.63 17.67 -2.26
C PRO A 342 2.96 16.71 -1.25
N ALA A 343 3.47 15.49 -1.07
CA ALA A 343 3.05 14.59 0.01
C ALA A 343 3.55 15.03 1.39
N HIS A 344 4.62 15.83 1.47
CA HIS A 344 5.33 16.18 2.72
C HIS A 344 5.21 17.66 3.12
N ILE A 345 4.66 18.50 2.23
CA ILE A 345 4.06 19.80 2.58
C ILE A 345 2.88 19.61 3.58
N ALA A 346 2.43 18.37 3.75
CA ALA A 346 1.66 17.90 4.89
C ALA A 346 2.45 16.85 5.68
N TYR A 347 2.49 16.93 7.02
CA TYR A 347 2.85 15.75 7.83
C TYR A 347 1.93 15.54 9.04
N TYR A 348 1.61 14.27 9.27
CA TYR A 348 0.87 13.65 10.38
C TYR A 348 -0.61 14.11 10.57
N PRO A 349 -1.50 13.22 11.07
CA PRO A 349 -2.74 12.95 10.34
C PRO A 349 -4.04 13.58 10.89
N ASP A 350 -3.97 14.48 11.87
CA ASP A 350 -5.15 14.77 12.74
C ASP A 350 -6.19 15.76 12.18
N THR A 351 -5.99 16.34 10.99
CA THR A 351 -6.82 17.44 10.46
C THR A 351 -7.04 17.39 8.94
N PRO A 352 -8.21 16.92 8.46
CA PRO A 352 -8.66 17.15 7.09
C PRO A 352 -9.45 18.46 7.00
N GLY A 353 -9.15 19.33 6.04
CA GLY A 353 -9.90 20.58 5.87
C GLY A 353 -9.48 21.46 4.71
N PHE A 354 -10.07 22.66 4.69
CA PHE A 354 -9.57 23.90 4.11
C PHE A 354 -9.61 24.94 5.24
N THR A 355 -8.89 26.05 5.16
CA THR A 355 -9.09 27.15 6.11
C THR A 355 -10.48 27.77 5.92
N ALA A 356 -10.93 28.61 6.87
CA ALA A 356 -12.18 29.35 6.71
C ALA A 356 -12.17 30.24 5.45
N ASP A 357 -10.98 30.73 5.11
CA ASP A 357 -10.65 31.65 4.04
C ASP A 357 -10.45 30.95 2.68
N GLY A 358 -10.58 29.62 2.66
CA GLY A 358 -10.54 28.80 1.44
C GLY A 358 -9.15 28.32 1.01
N GLU A 359 -8.11 28.54 1.82
CA GLU A 359 -6.78 27.96 1.55
C GLU A 359 -6.76 26.44 1.77
N SER A 360 -5.92 25.73 1.03
CA SER A 360 -5.77 24.29 1.16
C SER A 360 -5.08 23.91 2.47
N VAL A 361 -5.62 22.91 3.18
CA VAL A 361 -4.98 22.29 4.33
C VAL A 361 -4.58 20.86 3.98
N LYS A 362 -3.28 20.56 4.16
CA LYS A 362 -2.64 19.23 4.11
C LYS A 362 -2.90 18.40 2.83
N GLY A 363 -1.99 18.47 1.87
CA GLY A 363 -1.85 17.49 0.77
C GLY A 363 -2.97 17.48 -0.27
N LYS A 364 -3.96 18.36 -0.10
CA LYS A 364 -4.98 18.68 -1.10
C LYS A 364 -4.54 19.85 -1.97
N ILE A 365 -5.10 19.89 -3.17
CA ILE A 365 -5.10 21.03 -4.08
C ILE A 365 -6.55 21.41 -4.40
N ARG A 366 -6.74 22.55 -5.07
CA ARG A 366 -7.97 22.88 -5.79
C ARG A 366 -7.74 22.75 -7.30
N THR A 367 -8.57 21.97 -7.98
CA THR A 367 -8.66 22.00 -9.45
C THR A 367 -9.62 23.10 -9.90
N LYS A 368 -9.57 23.48 -11.17
CA LYS A 368 -10.64 24.29 -11.78
C LYS A 368 -11.98 23.56 -11.65
N ASP A 369 -13.05 24.35 -11.56
CA ASP A 369 -14.39 23.87 -11.18
C ASP A 369 -15.08 23.06 -12.29
N ASP A 370 -14.52 23.05 -13.51
CA ASP A 370 -14.97 22.31 -14.70
C ASP A 370 -14.27 20.95 -14.89
N TYR A 371 -13.09 20.74 -14.29
CA TYR A 371 -12.31 19.51 -14.49
C TYR A 371 -12.93 18.25 -13.83
N ILE A 372 -13.49 18.40 -12.62
CA ILE A 372 -14.04 17.30 -11.80
C ILE A 372 -15.11 17.81 -10.81
N LYS A 373 -16.08 16.93 -10.50
CA LYS A 373 -17.23 17.24 -9.62
C LYS A 373 -16.88 17.57 -8.15
N ASP A 374 -15.78 17.05 -7.62
CA ASP A 374 -15.19 17.50 -6.36
C ASP A 374 -13.79 18.05 -6.68
N PRO A 375 -13.59 19.38 -6.73
CA PRO A 375 -12.31 19.98 -7.08
C PRO A 375 -11.25 19.88 -5.96
N LYS A 376 -11.58 19.30 -4.79
CA LYS A 376 -10.72 19.30 -3.59
C LYS A 376 -10.00 17.97 -3.37
N GLN A 377 -9.09 17.60 -4.28
CA GLN A 377 -8.42 16.29 -4.29
C GLN A 377 -6.94 16.36 -3.93
N SER A 378 -6.26 15.21 -3.79
CA SER A 378 -4.80 15.17 -3.65
C SER A 378 -4.12 15.42 -5.00
N ALA A 379 -2.94 16.05 -4.99
CA ALA A 379 -2.10 16.17 -6.17
C ALA A 379 -1.69 14.80 -6.77
N PHE A 380 -1.66 13.75 -5.94
CA PHE A 380 -1.38 12.37 -6.37
C PHE A 380 -2.62 11.62 -6.90
N ALA A 381 -3.75 12.29 -7.18
CA ALA A 381 -4.93 11.63 -7.74
C ALA A 381 -4.61 10.98 -9.11
N LEU A 382 -4.84 9.67 -9.24
CA LEU A 382 -4.47 8.88 -10.43
C LEU A 382 -4.99 9.49 -11.75
N LYS A 383 -6.20 10.08 -11.75
CA LYS A 383 -6.76 10.76 -12.94
C LYS A 383 -5.87 11.92 -13.43
N MET A 384 -5.23 12.67 -12.53
CA MET A 384 -4.31 13.77 -12.91
C MET A 384 -3.02 13.21 -13.52
N TYR A 385 -2.50 12.11 -12.97
CA TYR A 385 -1.38 11.39 -13.58
C TYR A 385 -1.75 10.83 -14.95
N GLU A 386 -2.92 10.19 -15.10
CA GLU A 386 -3.38 9.71 -16.40
C GLU A 386 -3.51 10.84 -17.42
N ASP A 387 -4.23 11.91 -17.09
CA ASP A 387 -4.57 12.95 -18.06
C ASP A 387 -3.33 13.78 -18.49
N VAL A 388 -2.32 13.92 -17.62
CA VAL A 388 -1.07 14.65 -17.92
C VAL A 388 0.05 13.74 -18.47
N MET A 389 0.29 12.57 -17.86
CA MET A 389 1.47 11.72 -18.16
C MET A 389 1.17 10.47 -18.98
N VAL A 390 -0.10 10.10 -19.19
CA VAL A 390 -0.49 8.95 -20.03
C VAL A 390 -1.22 9.42 -21.30
N LYS A 391 -2.20 10.33 -21.15
CA LYS A 391 -3.03 10.90 -22.22
C LYS A 391 -2.62 12.32 -22.61
N GLY A 392 -1.65 12.93 -21.93
CA GLY A 392 -1.24 14.32 -22.18
C GLY A 392 -0.75 14.54 -23.61
N HIS A 393 -0.03 13.56 -24.17
CA HIS A 393 0.40 13.57 -25.56
C HIS A 393 -0.77 13.64 -26.57
N GLU A 394 -1.93 13.06 -26.26
CA GLU A 394 -3.12 13.05 -27.14
C GLU A 394 -4.04 14.24 -26.88
N THR A 395 -4.25 14.57 -25.61
CA THR A 395 -5.22 15.57 -25.16
C THR A 395 -4.65 17.00 -25.09
N GLY A 396 -3.32 17.12 -25.00
CA GLY A 396 -2.59 18.37 -24.78
C GLY A 396 -2.83 19.01 -23.41
N ILE A 397 -3.34 18.26 -22.43
CA ILE A 397 -3.68 18.72 -21.06
C ILE A 397 -2.44 18.71 -20.17
N GLY A 398 -2.14 19.86 -19.54
CA GLY A 398 -1.09 20.00 -18.55
C GLY A 398 -1.57 20.29 -17.12
N PRO A 399 -0.65 20.31 -16.14
CA PRO A 399 -0.94 20.64 -14.75
C PRO A 399 -1.64 22.00 -14.57
N PHE A 400 -1.27 22.98 -15.40
CA PHE A 400 -1.87 24.33 -15.44
C PHE A 400 -3.22 24.39 -16.15
N ASP A 401 -3.61 23.36 -16.90
CA ASP A 401 -4.99 23.20 -17.36
C ASP A 401 -5.90 22.70 -16.23
N ILE A 402 -5.35 21.95 -15.27
CA ILE A 402 -6.09 21.31 -14.17
C ILE A 402 -6.16 22.18 -12.89
N GLY A 403 -5.03 22.77 -12.46
CA GLY A 403 -4.93 23.52 -11.19
C GLY A 403 -5.71 24.84 -11.18
N ALA A 404 -6.35 25.18 -10.06
CA ALA A 404 -7.08 26.44 -9.90
C ALA A 404 -6.17 27.66 -9.69
N SER A 405 -4.97 27.45 -9.16
CA SER A 405 -3.92 28.46 -9.00
C SER A 405 -2.58 27.93 -9.51
N PRO A 406 -1.55 28.80 -9.71
CA PRO A 406 -0.21 28.36 -10.04
C PRO A 406 0.34 27.34 -9.02
N ARG A 407 0.13 27.59 -7.71
CA ARG A 407 0.56 26.71 -6.62
C ARG A 407 -0.10 25.32 -6.69
N ASP A 408 -1.39 25.24 -7.05
CA ASP A 408 -2.07 23.96 -7.26
C ASP A 408 -1.47 23.21 -8.46
N ALA A 409 -1.17 23.91 -9.55
CA ALA A 409 -0.59 23.33 -10.76
C ALA A 409 0.86 22.87 -10.57
N GLU A 410 1.68 23.61 -9.81
CA GLU A 410 3.04 23.20 -9.43
C GLU A 410 3.04 21.94 -8.53
N ALA A 411 2.07 21.84 -7.63
CA ALA A 411 1.85 20.65 -6.81
C ALA A 411 1.40 19.44 -7.66
N ILE A 412 0.47 19.62 -8.61
CA ILE A 412 0.12 18.56 -9.58
C ILE A 412 1.36 18.14 -10.38
N ASN A 413 2.09 19.09 -10.95
CA ASN A 413 3.27 18.82 -11.78
C ASN A 413 4.31 17.97 -11.04
N SER A 414 4.61 18.37 -9.80
CA SER A 414 5.53 17.64 -8.93
C SER A 414 5.02 16.22 -8.62
N ALA A 415 3.75 16.06 -8.29
CA ALA A 415 3.14 14.75 -8.00
C ALA A 415 3.12 13.82 -9.22
N VAL A 416 2.81 14.32 -10.42
CA VAL A 416 2.79 13.47 -11.63
C VAL A 416 4.19 13.07 -12.10
N ILE A 417 5.23 13.89 -11.85
CA ILE A 417 6.63 13.51 -12.08
C ILE A 417 7.05 12.40 -11.11
N LEU A 418 6.73 12.53 -9.81
CA LEU A 418 7.04 11.52 -8.80
C LEU A 418 6.32 10.19 -9.08
N TRP A 419 5.03 10.23 -9.49
CA TRP A 419 4.30 9.07 -9.99
C TRP A 419 4.97 8.41 -11.21
N HIS A 420 5.38 9.20 -12.20
CA HIS A 420 6.03 8.69 -13.42
C HIS A 420 7.32 7.94 -13.08
N ALA A 421 8.11 8.47 -12.15
CA ALA A 421 9.30 7.80 -11.64
C ALA A 421 8.98 6.47 -10.94
N VAL A 422 8.02 6.47 -10.00
CA VAL A 422 7.63 5.25 -9.24
C VAL A 422 7.09 4.15 -10.16
N ARG A 423 6.39 4.51 -11.24
CA ARG A 423 5.97 3.59 -12.30
C ARG A 423 7.17 3.01 -13.05
N HIS A 424 7.94 3.84 -13.75
CA HIS A 424 8.97 3.32 -14.67
C HIS A 424 10.14 2.65 -13.94
N ILE A 425 10.52 3.12 -12.75
CA ILE A 425 11.57 2.50 -11.94
C ILE A 425 11.03 1.25 -11.21
N GLY A 426 9.75 1.25 -10.81
CA GLY A 426 9.06 0.06 -10.33
C GLY A 426 9.07 -1.08 -11.36
N ASN A 427 8.93 -0.78 -12.65
CA ASN A 427 9.08 -1.77 -13.72
C ASN A 427 10.50 -2.34 -13.84
N ALA A 428 11.53 -1.49 -13.71
CA ALA A 428 12.93 -1.93 -13.76
C ALA A 428 13.26 -2.88 -12.58
N LEU A 429 12.71 -2.60 -11.40
CA LEU A 429 12.79 -3.50 -10.24
C LEU A 429 12.01 -4.80 -10.49
N LYS A 430 10.74 -4.74 -10.89
CA LYS A 430 9.89 -5.93 -11.17
C LYS A 430 10.50 -6.87 -12.22
N LYS A 431 11.14 -6.34 -13.28
CA LYS A 431 11.86 -7.15 -14.29
C LYS A 431 13.16 -7.78 -13.79
N SER A 432 13.67 -7.33 -12.64
CA SER A 432 14.96 -7.76 -12.08
C SER A 432 14.81 -8.77 -10.93
N ILE A 433 13.60 -9.05 -10.45
CA ILE A 433 13.34 -9.95 -9.32
C ILE A 433 12.76 -11.30 -9.73
N MET A 434 12.88 -12.28 -8.84
CA MET A 434 12.09 -13.51 -8.79
C MET A 434 11.49 -13.73 -7.40
N THR A 435 10.43 -14.53 -7.30
CA THR A 435 9.96 -15.05 -6.01
C THR A 435 10.76 -16.28 -5.56
N ASP A 436 10.63 -16.65 -4.29
CA ASP A 436 11.18 -17.90 -3.74
C ASP A 436 10.20 -19.10 -3.80
N VAL A 437 8.93 -18.83 -4.14
CA VAL A 437 7.88 -19.81 -4.42
C VAL A 437 7.41 -19.61 -5.85
N ASP A 438 7.31 -20.69 -6.64
CA ASP A 438 6.63 -20.62 -7.94
C ASP A 438 5.12 -20.38 -7.71
N LEU A 439 4.64 -19.28 -8.25
CA LEU A 439 3.24 -18.86 -8.16
C LEU A 439 2.43 -19.20 -9.43
N GLY A 440 3.05 -19.84 -10.42
CA GLY A 440 2.43 -20.25 -11.68
C GLY A 440 1.88 -19.07 -12.49
N VAL A 441 2.53 -17.91 -12.43
CA VAL A 441 2.06 -16.68 -13.08
C VAL A 441 2.52 -16.62 -14.54
N GLU A 442 1.55 -16.57 -15.45
CA GLU A 442 1.81 -16.52 -16.89
C GLU A 442 2.60 -15.26 -17.28
N GLY A 443 3.81 -15.46 -17.82
CA GLY A 443 4.73 -14.38 -18.18
C GLY A 443 5.69 -13.92 -17.08
N GLY A 444 5.77 -14.64 -15.96
CA GLY A 444 6.85 -14.51 -14.96
C GLY A 444 6.65 -13.42 -13.89
N ASP A 445 7.58 -13.35 -12.94
CA ASP A 445 7.44 -12.55 -11.71
C ASP A 445 7.33 -11.04 -11.91
N GLU A 446 7.71 -10.50 -13.07
CA GLU A 446 7.39 -9.11 -13.44
C GLU A 446 5.87 -8.81 -13.52
N LYS A 447 5.01 -9.84 -13.52
CA LYS A 447 3.55 -9.74 -13.65
C LYS A 447 2.78 -9.58 -12.35
N HIS A 448 3.35 -9.90 -11.18
CA HIS A 448 2.72 -9.67 -9.86
C HIS A 448 2.27 -8.21 -9.69
N GLU A 449 1.38 -7.86 -8.74
CA GLU A 449 1.03 -6.44 -8.49
C GLU A 449 2.30 -5.61 -8.29
N GLY A 450 3.26 -6.10 -7.50
CA GLY A 450 4.52 -5.39 -7.27
C GLY A 450 5.45 -6.07 -6.27
N ILE A 451 6.31 -5.24 -5.67
CA ILE A 451 7.25 -5.62 -4.60
C ILE A 451 6.88 -4.78 -3.37
N VAL A 452 6.85 -5.39 -2.18
CA VAL A 452 6.76 -4.72 -0.88
C VAL A 452 8.13 -4.74 -0.20
N ILE A 453 8.53 -3.61 0.40
CA ILE A 453 9.71 -3.52 1.28
C ILE A 453 9.27 -2.98 2.64
N GLN A 454 9.73 -3.60 3.72
CA GLN A 454 9.55 -3.17 5.10
C GLN A 454 10.87 -3.28 5.90
N SER A 455 11.88 -2.51 5.51
CA SER A 455 13.14 -2.42 6.26
C SER A 455 13.03 -1.41 7.40
N THR A 456 13.75 -1.60 8.51
CA THR A 456 13.94 -0.57 9.55
C THR A 456 14.71 0.66 9.05
N ASP A 457 15.47 0.49 7.97
CA ASP A 457 16.53 1.41 7.56
C ASP A 457 16.09 2.31 6.37
N ILE A 458 14.82 2.16 5.98
CA ILE A 458 14.14 2.80 4.84
C ILE A 458 12.68 3.09 5.25
N CYS A 459 12.14 4.24 4.86
CA CYS A 459 10.73 4.60 5.09
C CYS A 459 10.28 4.51 6.57
N ASP A 460 11.17 4.83 7.52
CA ASP A 460 10.91 4.78 8.97
C ASP A 460 10.31 3.45 9.50
N GLY A 461 10.65 2.30 8.88
CA GLY A 461 10.11 0.99 9.28
C GLY A 461 8.70 0.66 8.77
N ILE A 462 8.14 1.52 7.91
CA ILE A 462 6.81 1.38 7.28
C ILE A 462 6.94 0.52 6.02
N ALA A 463 5.92 -0.29 5.73
CA ALA A 463 5.86 -1.09 4.51
C ALA A 463 5.40 -0.22 3.31
N PHE A 464 6.22 -0.18 2.26
CA PHE A 464 5.94 0.55 1.01
C PHE A 464 6.05 -0.37 -0.21
N LYS A 465 5.42 0.01 -1.34
CA LYS A 465 5.36 -0.82 -2.56
C LYS A 465 5.80 -0.14 -3.86
N PHE A 466 6.45 -0.92 -4.72
CA PHE A 466 6.70 -0.62 -6.13
C PHE A 466 5.78 -1.46 -7.01
N THR A 467 4.79 -0.84 -7.65
CA THR A 467 3.77 -1.54 -8.46
C THR A 467 3.98 -1.46 -9.97
N GLY A 468 4.76 -0.49 -10.46
CA GLY A 468 5.04 -0.38 -11.90
C GLY A 468 3.79 -0.06 -12.73
N GLU A 469 3.66 -0.68 -13.91
CA GLU A 469 2.48 -0.52 -14.79
C GLU A 469 1.14 -0.86 -14.09
N PHE A 470 1.15 -1.67 -13.03
CA PHE A 470 -0.06 -1.99 -12.26
C PHE A 470 -0.75 -0.74 -11.64
N ILE A 471 -0.05 0.40 -11.58
CA ILE A 471 -0.62 1.73 -11.24
C ILE A 471 -1.69 2.17 -12.27
N VAL A 472 -1.51 1.85 -13.55
CA VAL A 472 -2.40 2.21 -14.66
C VAL A 472 -3.21 1.04 -15.20
N ASP A 473 -2.73 -0.19 -15.03
CA ASP A 473 -3.37 -1.40 -15.56
C ASP A 473 -4.48 -1.97 -14.67
N ASN A 474 -4.50 -1.65 -13.35
CA ASN A 474 -5.51 -2.12 -12.40
C ASN A 474 -6.89 -1.43 -12.56
N ARG A 475 -7.32 -1.25 -13.82
CA ARG A 475 -8.67 -0.83 -14.21
C ARG A 475 -9.67 -1.99 -14.16
N GLY A 476 -9.18 -3.23 -14.06
CA GLY A 476 -9.98 -4.47 -13.99
C GLY A 476 -10.40 -4.91 -12.58
N GLY A 477 -9.71 -4.46 -11.53
CA GLY A 477 -9.87 -4.89 -10.13
C GLY A 477 -11.16 -4.44 -9.43
N GLY A 478 -12.32 -4.86 -9.96
CA GLY A 478 -13.64 -4.48 -9.48
C GLY A 478 -14.55 -5.69 -9.21
N PHE A 479 -14.88 -5.88 -7.93
CA PHE A 479 -16.07 -6.64 -7.53
C PHE A 479 -17.32 -5.88 -7.96
N GLY A 480 -18.13 -6.50 -8.81
CA GLY A 480 -19.53 -6.13 -9.08
C GLY A 480 -20.46 -6.61 -7.98
#